data_AF-A0A3A0CU18-F1
#
_entry.id   AF-A0A3A0CU18-F1
#
_cell.length_a   1.000
_cell.length_b   1.000
_cell.length_c   1.000
_cell.angle_alpha   90.00
_cell.angle_beta   90.00
_cell.angle_gamma   90.00
#
_symmetry.space_group_name_H-M   'P 1'
#
loop_
_entity.id
_entity.type
_entity.pdbx_description
1 polymer ?
#
loop_
_entity_poly.entity_id
_entity_poly.type
_entity_poly.pdbx_seq_one_letter_code
_entity_poly.pdbx_strand_id
1 'polypeptide(L)'
;MLQHVGARTCGQTLEMLYVPTGRPGSLSETYLIFENRAEFDAASAFAPKLDVLPSTEPDEGPGSQGLFRSGIAMFLEVIESGVVVEEDLIAACERRLTEAANASDLPTVDRWAAGVLAGRIAAAYRYDQVAAKSHNAMAEKLVPPGSIEAMTCQWWTAEALTEQGKPSEAALVYEGIVATFAARYGNAHIVRRATANRMQKGG
;
A
#
# COMPACT_ATOMS: atom_id res chain seq x y z
N MET A 1 -6.47 -19.77 6.49
CA MET A 1 -6.10 -19.35 7.87
C MET A 1 -4.63 -18.98 7.80
N LEU A 2 -4.26 -17.81 8.35
CA LEU A 2 -2.87 -17.34 8.39
C LEU A 2 -2.06 -18.22 9.36
N GLN A 3 -0.82 -18.52 9.02
CA GLN A 3 0.07 -19.43 9.76
C GLN A 3 1.22 -18.68 10.45
N HIS A 4 1.62 -17.53 9.94
CA HIS A 4 2.86 -16.86 10.33
C HIS A 4 2.63 -15.45 10.87
N VAL A 5 1.87 -14.62 10.16
CA VAL A 5 1.65 -13.21 10.53
C VAL A 5 0.44 -13.06 11.45
N GLY A 6 0.49 -12.12 12.40
CA GLY A 6 -0.67 -11.74 13.20
C GLY A 6 -1.79 -11.14 12.34
N ALA A 7 -3.06 -11.46 12.65
CA ALA A 7 -4.22 -10.99 11.88
C ALA A 7 -4.28 -9.46 11.76
N ARG A 8 -3.93 -8.75 12.84
CA ARG A 8 -3.87 -7.28 12.84
C ARG A 8 -2.79 -6.74 11.91
N THR A 9 -1.56 -7.24 12.00
CA THR A 9 -0.44 -6.81 11.15
C THR A 9 -0.75 -7.07 9.68
N CYS A 10 -1.27 -8.26 9.35
CA CYS A 10 -1.72 -8.59 8.00
C CYS A 10 -2.81 -7.64 7.51
N GLY A 11 -3.80 -7.36 8.36
CA GLY A 11 -4.90 -6.44 8.03
C GLY A 11 -4.41 -5.02 7.80
N GLN A 12 -3.47 -4.53 8.61
CA GLN A 12 -2.84 -3.21 8.42
C GLN A 12 -2.05 -3.14 7.12
N THR A 13 -1.22 -4.13 6.81
CA THR A 13 -0.50 -4.16 5.54
C THR A 13 -1.45 -4.21 4.35
N LEU A 14 -2.50 -5.02 4.44
CA LEU A 14 -3.49 -5.16 3.36
C LEU A 14 -4.32 -3.87 3.19
N GLU A 15 -4.57 -3.10 4.25
CA GLU A 15 -5.24 -1.78 4.17
C GLU A 15 -4.44 -0.75 3.38
N MET A 16 -3.11 -0.92 3.32
CA MET A 16 -2.23 -0.08 2.53
C MET A 16 -2.24 -0.43 1.05
N LEU A 17 -2.52 -1.70 0.72
CA LEU A 17 -2.60 -2.19 -0.66
C LEU A 17 -4.00 -2.01 -1.26
N TYR A 18 -5.03 -2.23 -0.46
CA TYR A 18 -6.43 -2.13 -0.86
C TYR A 18 -7.19 -1.39 0.25
N VAL A 19 -7.52 -0.11 0.01
CA VAL A 19 -8.00 0.82 1.05
C VAL A 19 -9.45 0.48 1.44
N PRO A 20 -9.70 -0.13 2.61
CA PRO A 20 -11.03 -0.54 3.03
C PRO A 20 -11.83 0.68 3.51
N THR A 21 -13.14 0.50 3.64
CA THR A 21 -14.00 1.50 4.33
C THR A 21 -13.75 1.52 5.83
N GLY A 22 -13.32 0.39 6.40
CA GLY A 22 -12.95 0.30 7.81
C GLY A 22 -12.31 -1.02 8.17
N ARG A 23 -11.63 -1.03 9.33
CA ARG A 23 -10.96 -2.20 9.90
C ARG A 23 -11.37 -2.41 11.37
N PRO A 24 -12.55 -2.97 11.66
CA PRO A 24 -12.91 -3.36 13.01
C PRO A 24 -12.17 -4.66 13.41
N GLY A 25 -12.13 -4.91 14.72
CA GLY A 25 -11.61 -6.16 15.26
C GLY A 25 -10.72 -5.98 16.49
N SER A 26 -10.09 -7.07 16.88
CA SER A 26 -9.12 -7.20 17.97
C SER A 26 -7.72 -7.48 17.42
N LEU A 27 -6.77 -7.76 18.31
CA LEU A 27 -5.41 -8.19 17.93
C LEU A 27 -5.42 -9.56 17.22
N SER A 28 -6.32 -10.47 17.63
CA SER A 28 -6.39 -11.85 17.13
C SER A 28 -7.37 -12.02 15.97
N GLU A 29 -8.31 -11.09 15.81
CA GLU A 29 -9.32 -11.12 14.75
C GLU A 29 -9.42 -9.75 14.10
N THR A 30 -9.08 -9.64 12.82
CA THR A 30 -9.15 -8.39 12.08
C THR A 30 -10.00 -8.58 10.84
N TYR A 31 -10.95 -7.67 10.63
CA TYR A 31 -11.85 -7.69 9.49
C TYR A 31 -11.58 -6.44 8.64
N LEU A 32 -11.49 -6.60 7.32
CA LEU A 32 -11.46 -5.47 6.39
C LEU A 32 -12.80 -5.39 5.67
N ILE A 33 -13.44 -4.21 5.74
CA ILE A 33 -14.74 -3.98 5.15
C ILE A 33 -14.56 -3.27 3.80
N PHE A 34 -14.97 -3.93 2.74
CA PHE A 34 -14.99 -3.39 1.38
C PHE A 34 -16.43 -3.28 0.90
N GLU A 35 -16.79 -2.13 0.35
CA GLU A 35 -18.10 -1.94 -0.29
C GLU A 35 -18.08 -2.29 -1.78
N ASN A 36 -16.89 -2.36 -2.37
CA ASN A 36 -16.70 -2.80 -3.74
C ASN A 36 -16.21 -4.26 -3.77
N ARG A 37 -16.89 -5.09 -4.58
CA ARG A 37 -16.56 -6.51 -4.70
C ARG A 37 -15.17 -6.77 -5.30
N ALA A 38 -14.74 -5.96 -6.26
CA ALA A 38 -13.44 -6.13 -6.89
C ALA A 38 -12.29 -5.77 -5.94
N GLU A 39 -12.47 -4.78 -5.06
CA GLU A 39 -11.50 -4.48 -3.97
C GLU A 39 -11.39 -5.66 -3.01
N PHE A 40 -12.53 -6.23 -2.60
CA PHE A 40 -12.56 -7.42 -1.75
C PHE A 40 -11.86 -8.62 -2.39
N ASP A 41 -12.19 -8.95 -3.64
CA ASP A 41 -11.62 -10.11 -4.32
C ASP A 41 -10.11 -9.95 -4.52
N ALA A 42 -9.63 -8.74 -4.86
CA ALA A 42 -8.21 -8.45 -4.99
C ALA A 42 -7.48 -8.55 -3.64
N ALA A 43 -8.03 -7.96 -2.58
CA ALA A 43 -7.48 -8.04 -1.23
C ALA A 43 -7.43 -9.49 -0.71
N SER A 44 -8.51 -10.25 -0.93
CA SER A 44 -8.59 -11.67 -0.54
C SER A 44 -7.59 -12.54 -1.31
N ALA A 45 -7.35 -12.26 -2.59
CA ALA A 45 -6.37 -12.97 -3.39
C ALA A 45 -4.92 -12.64 -2.98
N PHE A 46 -4.69 -11.41 -2.51
CA PHE A 46 -3.37 -10.97 -2.08
C PHE A 46 -3.02 -11.40 -0.64
N ALA A 47 -4.01 -11.50 0.26
CA ALA A 47 -3.79 -11.81 1.68
C ALA A 47 -2.86 -13.01 1.95
N PRO A 48 -2.95 -14.16 1.23
CA PRO A 48 -2.04 -15.28 1.45
C PRO A 48 -0.55 -14.95 1.19
N LYS A 49 -0.26 -13.95 0.35
CA LYS A 49 1.12 -13.50 0.07
C LYS A 49 1.73 -12.71 1.24
N LEU A 50 0.88 -12.21 2.14
CA LEU A 50 1.29 -11.51 3.36
C LEU A 50 1.50 -12.45 4.54
N ASP A 51 1.17 -13.74 4.39
CA ASP A 51 1.37 -14.75 5.43
C ASP A 51 2.85 -15.16 5.51
N VAL A 52 3.67 -14.22 5.97
CA VAL A 52 5.13 -14.33 6.10
C VAL A 52 5.48 -14.07 7.55
N LEU A 53 6.48 -14.80 8.08
CA LEU A 53 6.98 -14.57 9.43
C LEU A 53 7.70 -13.20 9.47
N PRO A 54 7.30 -12.28 10.36
CA PRO A 54 8.04 -11.03 10.57
C PRO A 54 9.50 -11.30 10.91
N SER A 55 10.40 -10.47 10.39
CA SER A 55 11.84 -10.63 10.64
C SER A 55 12.60 -9.32 10.46
N THR A 56 13.60 -9.09 11.30
CA THR A 56 14.56 -8.00 11.15
C THR A 56 15.68 -8.35 10.16
N GLU A 57 15.86 -9.64 9.86
CA GLU A 57 16.95 -10.14 9.03
C GLU A 57 16.48 -10.39 7.60
N PRO A 58 17.32 -10.10 6.59
CA PRO A 58 16.98 -10.42 5.22
C PRO A 58 16.95 -11.94 4.99
N ASP A 59 15.91 -12.41 4.28
CA ASP A 59 15.86 -13.80 3.80
C ASP A 59 16.75 -13.92 2.54
N GLU A 60 17.66 -14.88 2.54
CA GLU A 60 18.53 -15.22 1.39
C GLU A 60 17.84 -16.21 0.41
N GLY A 61 16.51 -16.32 0.47
CA GLY A 61 15.73 -17.10 -0.46
C GLY A 61 16.12 -16.86 -1.93
N PRO A 62 15.99 -17.87 -2.79
CA PRO A 62 16.49 -17.81 -4.15
C PRO A 62 15.75 -16.77 -5.02
N GLY A 63 16.54 -15.97 -5.74
CA GLY A 63 16.03 -15.04 -6.76
C GLY A 63 15.15 -13.92 -6.21
N SER A 64 14.39 -13.29 -7.10
CA SER A 64 13.60 -12.11 -6.75
C SER A 64 12.40 -12.41 -5.86
N GLN A 65 11.93 -13.66 -5.82
CA GLN A 65 10.91 -14.09 -4.86
C GLN A 65 11.42 -13.99 -3.42
N GLY A 66 12.71 -14.28 -3.19
CA GLY A 66 13.38 -14.06 -1.91
C GLY A 66 13.39 -12.58 -1.52
N LEU A 67 13.69 -11.68 -2.46
CA LEU A 67 13.65 -10.22 -2.25
C LEU A 67 12.26 -9.74 -1.82
N PHE A 68 11.22 -10.17 -2.54
CA PHE A 68 9.85 -9.81 -2.20
C PHE A 68 9.46 -10.31 -0.81
N ARG A 69 9.67 -11.61 -0.53
CA ARG A 69 9.32 -12.22 0.76
C ARG A 69 10.10 -11.60 1.91
N SER A 70 11.39 -11.33 1.73
CA SER A 70 12.24 -10.63 2.70
C SER A 70 11.73 -9.21 2.96
N GLY A 71 11.40 -8.44 1.91
CA GLY A 71 10.84 -7.10 2.06
C GLY A 71 9.52 -7.11 2.83
N ILE A 72 8.63 -8.07 2.56
CA ILE A 72 7.38 -8.24 3.32
C ILE A 72 7.67 -8.60 4.79
N ALA A 73 8.56 -9.56 5.07
CA ALA A 73 8.92 -9.94 6.43
C ALA A 73 9.41 -8.74 7.27
N MET A 74 10.29 -7.92 6.69
CA MET A 74 10.81 -6.72 7.34
C MET A 74 9.74 -5.64 7.49
N PHE A 75 8.86 -5.48 6.50
CA PHE A 75 7.74 -4.54 6.59
C PHE A 75 6.77 -4.90 7.72
N LEU A 76 6.48 -6.19 7.89
CA LEU A 76 5.63 -6.68 8.97
C LEU A 76 6.29 -6.44 10.33
N GLU A 77 7.60 -6.66 10.46
CA GLU A 77 8.36 -6.36 11.68
C GLU A 77 8.32 -4.87 12.03
N VAL A 78 8.48 -3.99 11.03
CA VAL A 78 8.36 -2.53 11.20
C VAL A 78 6.98 -2.14 11.73
N ILE A 79 5.90 -2.80 11.28
CA ILE A 79 4.55 -2.56 11.79
C ILE A 79 4.39 -3.09 13.23
N GLU A 80 4.91 -4.28 13.52
CA GLU A 80 4.78 -4.92 14.85
C GLU A 80 5.57 -4.18 15.92
N SER A 81 6.73 -3.64 15.57
CA SER A 81 7.56 -2.79 16.44
C SER A 81 6.87 -1.46 16.83
N GLY A 82 5.88 -1.01 16.05
CA GLY A 82 5.06 0.16 16.38
C GLY A 82 5.77 1.50 16.20
N VAL A 83 5.85 2.30 17.27
CA VAL A 83 6.29 3.72 17.20
C VAL A 83 7.82 3.86 17.22
N VAL A 84 8.53 2.92 17.85
CA VAL A 84 9.99 2.97 17.97
C VAL A 84 10.55 1.84 17.12
N VAL A 85 11.06 2.21 15.95
CA VAL A 85 11.64 1.28 14.99
C VAL A 85 13.05 1.75 14.66
N GLU A 86 14.00 0.82 14.60
CA GLU A 86 15.39 1.14 14.28
C GLU A 86 15.51 1.65 12.83
N GLU A 87 16.28 2.73 12.64
CA GLU A 87 16.45 3.38 11.33
C GLU A 87 17.06 2.41 10.30
N ASP A 88 17.99 1.55 10.74
CA ASP A 88 18.62 0.55 9.88
C ASP A 88 17.61 -0.48 9.35
N LEU A 89 16.63 -0.88 10.17
CA LEU A 89 15.55 -1.77 9.75
C LEU A 89 14.64 -1.09 8.72
N ILE A 90 14.26 0.17 8.96
CA ILE A 90 13.45 0.98 8.03
C ILE A 90 14.16 1.09 6.67
N ALA A 91 15.44 1.47 6.69
CA ALA A 91 16.24 1.64 5.48
C ALA A 91 16.45 0.32 4.73
N ALA A 92 16.68 -0.78 5.44
CA ALA A 92 16.85 -2.09 4.84
C ALA A 92 15.53 -2.62 4.25
N CYS A 93 14.40 -2.43 4.94
CA CYS A 93 13.06 -2.76 4.47
C CYS A 93 12.73 -2.01 3.16
N GLU A 94 12.88 -0.68 3.15
CA GLU A 94 12.63 0.15 1.96
C GLU A 94 13.49 -0.30 0.76
N ARG A 95 14.78 -0.55 1.00
CA ARG A 95 15.71 -1.03 -0.04
C ARG A 95 15.25 -2.36 -0.63
N ARG A 96 14.90 -3.35 0.21
CA ARG A 96 14.44 -4.67 -0.25
C ARG A 96 13.14 -4.59 -1.05
N LEU A 97 12.18 -3.80 -0.58
CA LEU A 97 10.93 -3.57 -1.30
C LEU A 97 11.17 -2.86 -2.65
N THR A 98 12.10 -1.91 -2.70
CA THR A 98 12.48 -1.23 -3.94
C THR A 98 13.16 -2.18 -4.92
N GLU A 99 14.06 -3.06 -4.45
CA GLU A 99 14.69 -4.10 -5.27
C GLU A 99 13.63 -5.05 -5.85
N ALA A 100 12.69 -5.51 -5.02
CA ALA A 100 11.57 -6.35 -5.46
C ALA A 100 10.67 -5.64 -6.49
N ALA A 101 10.36 -4.35 -6.31
CA ALA A 101 9.56 -3.59 -7.28
C ALA A 101 10.22 -3.53 -8.68
N ASN A 102 11.56 -3.54 -8.73
CA ASN A 102 12.34 -3.47 -9.96
C ASN A 102 12.67 -4.84 -10.58
N ALA A 103 12.43 -5.94 -9.88
CA ALA A 103 12.74 -7.28 -10.37
C ALA A 103 11.80 -7.71 -11.52
N SER A 104 12.33 -7.88 -12.73
CA SER A 104 11.53 -8.18 -13.93
C SER A 104 10.93 -9.59 -13.97
N ASP A 105 11.45 -10.52 -13.17
CA ASP A 105 11.02 -11.91 -13.05
C ASP A 105 9.90 -12.11 -12.02
N LEU A 106 9.57 -11.09 -11.21
CA LEU A 106 8.43 -11.14 -10.31
C LEU A 106 7.10 -10.87 -11.04
N PRO A 107 5.99 -11.49 -10.58
CA PRO A 107 4.67 -11.11 -11.03
C PRO A 107 4.41 -9.61 -10.84
N THR A 108 3.76 -8.98 -11.81
CA THR A 108 3.43 -7.54 -11.80
C THR A 108 2.80 -7.07 -10.50
N VAL A 109 1.86 -7.86 -9.95
CA VAL A 109 1.15 -7.51 -8.71
C VAL A 109 2.08 -7.52 -7.49
N ASP A 110 3.07 -8.41 -7.44
CA ASP A 110 4.02 -8.47 -6.32
C ASP A 110 4.98 -7.28 -6.36
N ARG A 111 5.42 -6.91 -7.58
CA ARG A 111 6.23 -5.71 -7.80
C ARG A 111 5.48 -4.43 -7.46
N TRP A 112 4.21 -4.34 -7.85
CA TRP A 112 3.34 -3.21 -7.50
C TRP A 112 3.19 -3.09 -5.98
N ALA A 113 2.87 -4.19 -5.30
CA ALA A 113 2.72 -4.18 -3.85
C ALA A 113 4.01 -3.76 -3.15
N ALA A 114 5.16 -4.27 -3.60
CA ALA A 114 6.46 -3.87 -3.07
C ALA A 114 6.71 -2.36 -3.23
N GLY A 115 6.40 -1.79 -4.40
CA GLY A 115 6.52 -0.35 -4.63
C GLY A 115 5.58 0.48 -3.75
N VAL A 116 4.32 0.08 -3.60
CA VAL A 116 3.37 0.77 -2.69
C VAL A 116 3.87 0.72 -1.25
N LEU A 117 4.30 -0.45 -0.76
CA LEU A 117 4.78 -0.61 0.62
C LEU A 117 6.08 0.17 0.87
N ALA A 118 7.00 0.22 -0.10
CA ALA A 118 8.18 1.09 -0.02
C ALA A 118 7.77 2.56 0.13
N GLY A 119 6.76 3.00 -0.64
CA GLY A 119 6.18 4.33 -0.51
C GLY A 119 5.57 4.59 0.87
N ARG A 120 4.92 3.59 1.46
CA ARG A 120 4.37 3.69 2.82
C ARG A 120 5.45 3.76 3.90
N ILE A 121 6.54 3.01 3.76
CA ILE A 121 7.70 3.12 4.65
C ILE A 121 8.26 4.55 4.61
N ALA A 122 8.52 5.07 3.42
CA ALA A 122 9.07 6.42 3.24
C ALA A 122 8.17 7.49 3.87
N ALA A 123 6.85 7.44 3.62
CA ALA A 123 5.91 8.41 4.16
C ALA A 123 5.78 8.31 5.70
N ALA A 124 5.54 7.10 6.23
CA ALA A 124 5.11 6.94 7.61
C ALA A 124 6.26 6.95 8.62
N TYR A 125 7.45 6.46 8.24
CA TYR A 125 8.57 6.28 9.16
C TYR A 125 9.74 7.23 8.89
N ARG A 126 9.88 7.71 7.65
CA ARG A 126 10.95 8.67 7.28
C ARG A 126 10.41 10.08 7.06
N TYR A 127 9.09 10.25 7.03
CA TYR A 127 8.42 11.50 6.65
C TYR A 127 8.87 12.03 5.28
N ASP A 128 9.35 11.14 4.40
CA ASP A 128 9.82 11.47 3.06
C ASP A 128 8.70 11.29 2.03
N GLN A 129 7.90 12.35 1.92
CA GLN A 129 6.77 12.40 1.00
C GLN A 129 7.19 12.52 -0.47
N VAL A 130 8.44 12.89 -0.74
CA VAL A 130 8.96 12.96 -2.12
C VAL A 130 9.29 11.55 -2.59
N ALA A 131 10.01 10.78 -1.78
CA ALA A 131 10.28 9.37 -2.03
C ALA A 131 8.98 8.55 -2.10
N ALA A 132 8.02 8.79 -1.19
CA ALA A 132 6.73 8.12 -1.21
C ALA A 132 5.99 8.27 -2.55
N LYS A 133 5.92 9.49 -3.10
CA LYS A 133 5.34 9.73 -4.44
C LYS A 133 6.12 9.05 -5.55
N SER A 134 7.46 9.05 -5.47
CA SER A 134 8.31 8.39 -6.46
C SER A 134 8.02 6.88 -6.52
N HIS A 135 7.93 6.23 -5.36
CA HIS A 135 7.56 4.82 -5.24
C HIS A 135 6.16 4.54 -5.75
N ASN A 136 5.16 5.36 -5.40
CA ASN A 136 3.79 5.22 -5.91
C ASN A 136 3.71 5.36 -7.43
N ALA A 137 4.42 6.33 -8.01
CA ALA A 137 4.47 6.54 -9.46
C ALA A 137 5.19 5.40 -10.20
N MET A 138 6.19 4.77 -9.56
CA MET A 138 6.83 3.56 -10.08
C MET A 138 5.86 2.39 -10.08
N ALA A 139 5.17 2.15 -8.96
CA ALA A 139 4.19 1.09 -8.81
C ALA A 139 3.01 1.22 -9.80
N GLU A 140 2.50 2.44 -10.00
CA GLU A 140 1.39 2.72 -10.93
C GLU A 140 1.72 2.30 -12.36
N LYS A 141 2.96 2.53 -12.82
CA LYS A 141 3.41 2.17 -14.18
C LYS A 141 3.47 0.67 -14.43
N LEU A 142 3.46 -0.15 -13.38
CA LEU A 142 3.49 -1.60 -13.50
C LEU A 142 2.12 -2.18 -13.83
N VAL A 143 1.05 -1.51 -13.42
CA VAL A 143 -0.32 -2.04 -13.46
C VAL A 143 -1.15 -1.41 -14.58
N PRO A 144 -2.20 -2.09 -15.07
CA PRO A 144 -3.04 -1.54 -16.12
C PRO A 144 -3.70 -0.22 -15.70
N PRO A 145 -3.77 0.80 -16.59
CA PRO A 145 -4.58 1.99 -16.34
C PRO A 145 -6.03 1.62 -16.05
N GLY A 146 -6.66 2.29 -15.09
CA GLY A 146 -8.05 1.97 -14.71
C GLY A 146 -8.19 0.73 -13.81
N SER A 147 -7.10 0.14 -13.32
CA SER A 147 -7.13 -0.91 -12.29
C SER A 147 -7.31 -0.35 -10.87
N ILE A 148 -7.70 -1.20 -9.92
CA ILE A 148 -7.78 -0.83 -8.49
C ILE A 148 -6.38 -0.50 -7.96
N GLU A 149 -5.38 -1.24 -8.41
CA GLU A 149 -3.97 -1.03 -8.07
C GLU A 149 -3.49 0.36 -8.50
N ALA A 150 -3.84 0.79 -9.72
CA ALA A 150 -3.54 2.15 -10.18
C ALA A 150 -4.27 3.21 -9.33
N MET A 151 -5.54 2.95 -9.00
CA MET A 151 -6.34 3.82 -8.12
C MET A 151 -5.69 3.97 -6.73
N THR A 152 -5.18 2.89 -6.14
CA THR A 152 -4.43 2.91 -4.86
C THR A 152 -3.18 3.79 -4.96
N CYS A 153 -2.40 3.68 -6.04
CA CYS A 153 -1.21 4.51 -6.21
C CYS A 153 -1.54 6.02 -6.30
N GLN A 154 -2.61 6.36 -7.02
CA GLN A 154 -3.09 7.75 -7.10
C GLN A 154 -3.59 8.25 -5.75
N TRP A 155 -4.31 7.41 -5.01
CA TRP A 155 -4.78 7.73 -3.66
C TRP A 155 -3.61 8.09 -2.73
N TRP A 156 -2.59 7.23 -2.65
CA TRP A 156 -1.43 7.50 -1.80
C TRP A 156 -0.57 8.66 -2.28
N THR A 157 -0.56 8.95 -3.58
CA THR A 157 0.07 10.16 -4.13
C THR A 157 -0.66 11.43 -3.66
N ALA A 158 -1.99 11.43 -3.64
CA ALA A 158 -2.78 12.55 -3.17
C ALA A 158 -2.62 12.79 -1.65
N GLU A 159 -2.56 11.72 -0.85
CA GLU A 159 -2.28 11.82 0.59
C GLU A 159 -0.88 12.41 0.83
N ALA A 160 0.14 11.90 0.13
CA ALA A 160 1.51 12.42 0.25
C ALA A 160 1.63 13.91 -0.18
N LEU A 161 0.87 14.35 -1.18
CA LEU A 161 0.78 15.76 -1.57
C LEU A 161 0.09 16.62 -0.50
N THR A 162 -0.92 16.08 0.15
CA THR A 162 -1.63 16.75 1.25
C THR A 162 -0.67 16.95 2.44
N GLU A 163 0.07 15.89 2.81
CA GLU A 163 1.07 15.93 3.89
C GLU A 163 2.26 16.87 3.55
N GLN A 164 2.56 17.09 2.27
CA GLN A 164 3.55 18.10 1.81
C GLN A 164 3.04 19.55 1.88
N GLY A 165 1.80 19.80 2.31
CA GLY A 165 1.21 21.13 2.24
C GLY A 165 0.90 21.59 0.81
N LYS A 166 0.69 20.64 -0.12
CA LYS A 166 0.32 20.88 -1.53
C LYS A 166 -1.12 20.45 -1.82
N PRO A 167 -2.14 20.96 -1.09
CA PRO A 167 -3.50 20.46 -1.21
C PRO A 167 -4.16 20.79 -2.55
N SER A 168 -3.62 21.74 -3.33
CA SER A 168 -4.14 22.04 -4.68
C SER A 168 -3.67 21.00 -5.70
N GLU A 169 -2.43 20.53 -5.60
CA GLU A 169 -1.94 19.40 -6.41
C GLU A 169 -2.68 18.11 -6.01
N ALA A 170 -2.90 17.87 -4.70
CA ALA A 170 -3.68 16.72 -4.23
C ALA A 170 -5.11 16.72 -4.77
N ALA A 171 -5.77 17.88 -4.84
CA ALA A 171 -7.13 18.02 -5.38
C ALA A 171 -7.22 17.57 -6.85
N LEU A 172 -6.24 17.93 -7.68
CA LEU A 172 -6.17 17.49 -9.08
C LEU A 172 -6.06 15.96 -9.19
N VAL A 173 -5.31 15.32 -8.27
CA VAL A 173 -5.21 13.86 -8.22
C VAL A 173 -6.55 13.24 -7.81
N TYR A 174 -7.23 13.79 -6.79
CA TYR A 174 -8.58 13.33 -6.40
C TYR A 174 -9.61 13.47 -7.54
N GLU A 175 -9.56 14.57 -8.29
CA GLU A 175 -10.39 14.75 -9.48
C GLU A 175 -10.10 13.70 -10.56
N GLY A 176 -8.81 13.41 -10.80
CA GLY A 176 -8.38 12.35 -11.71
C GLY A 176 -8.89 10.97 -11.31
N ILE A 177 -8.87 10.65 -10.01
CA ILE A 177 -9.45 9.42 -9.47
C ILE A 177 -10.95 9.34 -9.79
N VAL A 178 -11.71 10.38 -9.49
CA VAL A 178 -13.16 10.38 -9.74
C VAL A 178 -13.45 10.26 -11.25
N ALA A 179 -12.75 11.03 -12.09
CA ALA A 179 -12.93 11.02 -13.53
C ALA A 179 -12.63 9.63 -14.16
N THR A 180 -11.60 8.96 -13.67
CA THR A 180 -11.13 7.69 -14.25
C THR A 180 -11.91 6.48 -13.72
N PHE A 181 -12.21 6.46 -12.41
CA PHE A 181 -12.67 5.24 -11.74
C PHE A 181 -14.15 5.23 -11.39
N ALA A 182 -14.85 6.38 -11.32
CA ALA A 182 -16.23 6.42 -10.82
C ALA A 182 -17.22 5.59 -11.66
N ALA A 183 -17.02 5.49 -12.98
CA ALA A 183 -17.89 4.72 -13.85
C ALA A 183 -17.88 3.20 -13.54
N ARG A 184 -16.72 2.67 -13.11
CA ARG A 184 -16.54 1.24 -12.86
C ARG A 184 -16.53 0.88 -11.37
N TYR A 185 -15.98 1.77 -10.55
CA TYR A 185 -15.76 1.57 -9.12
C TYR A 185 -16.41 2.67 -8.28
N GLY A 186 -17.57 3.22 -8.70
CA GLY A 186 -18.23 4.32 -8.00
C GLY A 186 -18.50 4.08 -6.51
N ASN A 187 -18.69 2.82 -6.10
CA ASN A 187 -18.90 2.42 -4.70
C ASN A 187 -17.59 2.12 -3.94
N ALA A 188 -16.43 2.17 -4.60
CA ALA A 188 -15.15 2.00 -3.93
C ALA A 188 -14.92 3.12 -2.91
N HIS A 189 -14.28 2.78 -1.80
CA HIS A 189 -14.06 3.74 -0.72
C HIS A 189 -13.19 4.92 -1.17
N ILE A 190 -12.14 4.64 -1.95
CA ILE A 190 -11.25 5.65 -2.53
C ILE A 190 -12.04 6.66 -3.38
N VAL A 191 -12.93 6.20 -4.26
CA VAL A 191 -13.72 7.10 -5.14
C VAL A 191 -14.63 8.01 -4.33
N ARG A 192 -15.29 7.48 -3.29
CA ARG A 192 -16.16 8.29 -2.42
C ARG A 192 -15.37 9.32 -1.61
N ARG A 193 -14.21 8.93 -1.04
CA ARG A 193 -13.34 9.87 -0.31
C ARG A 193 -12.74 10.93 -1.22
N ALA A 194 -12.30 10.57 -2.43
CA ALA A 194 -11.85 11.53 -3.44
C ALA A 194 -12.97 12.52 -3.81
N THR A 195 -14.21 12.02 -3.94
CA THR A 195 -15.41 12.86 -4.18
C THR A 195 -15.71 13.82 -3.02
N ALA A 196 -15.45 13.44 -1.77
CA ALA A 196 -15.61 14.33 -0.63
C ALA A 196 -14.48 15.38 -0.56
N ASN A 197 -13.23 14.95 -0.76
CA ASN A 197 -12.05 15.81 -0.69
C ASN A 197 -12.04 16.91 -1.76
N ARG A 198 -12.63 16.68 -2.95
CA ARG A 198 -12.80 17.74 -3.97
C ARG A 198 -13.80 18.83 -3.54
N MET A 199 -14.83 18.47 -2.78
CA MET A 199 -15.94 19.39 -2.43
C MET A 199 -15.57 20.37 -1.32
N GLN A 200 -14.63 20.02 -0.44
CA GLN A 200 -14.24 20.86 0.71
C GLN A 200 -13.48 22.14 0.32
N LYS A 201 -13.15 22.37 -0.96
CA LYS A 201 -12.48 23.59 -1.44
C LYS A 201 -13.37 24.54 -2.25
N GLY A 202 -14.66 24.23 -2.39
CA GLY A 202 -15.64 25.10 -3.06
C GLY A 202 -16.37 26.08 -2.14
N GLY A 203 -15.95 26.24 -0.88
CA GLY A 203 -16.59 27.08 0.14
C GLY A 203 -15.67 28.18 0.66
#